data_AF-A0A8T0Q5R4-F1
#
_entry.id   AF-A0A8T0Q5R4-F1
#
_cell.length_a   1.000
_cell.length_b   1.000
_cell.length_c   1.000
_cell.angle_alpha   90.00
_cell.angle_beta   90.00
_cell.angle_gamma   90.00
#
_symmetry.space_group_name_H-M   'P 1'
#
loop_
_entity.id
_entity.type
_entity.pdbx_description
1 polymer ?
#
loop_
_entity_poly.entity_id
_entity_poly.type
_entity_poly.pdbx_seq_one_letter_code
_entity_poly.pdbx_strand_id
1 'polypeptide(L)'
;MTSWNTSIFEMEAKGLSLHLCMLGTKGVKLASRIMDSAALRVDKLDEISLHTTKQTLTMYVSVFVKLAEVTYHKNFNHESVFSLLGAFKGVAAISHILVKDALESVNYVEYGSSNYSLLVQDTGNSWNEYEQNINNLEEKFRTVLINNNSNIYELLRPTMEKAITLTISFVSQMVTRHERVLSHNMRVPASRVGMPQGVKQHDSGSPVHESSGN
;
A
#
# COMPACT_ATOMS: atom_id res chain seq x y z
N MET A 1 -22.74 47.77 13.30
CA MET A 1 -21.49 47.40 12.61
C MET A 1 -20.87 46.19 13.31
N THR A 2 -21.10 44.96 12.80
CA THR A 2 -20.38 43.72 13.19
C THR A 2 -20.44 42.63 12.10
N SER A 3 -20.93 42.89 10.88
CA SER A 3 -21.20 41.82 9.89
C SER A 3 -19.97 41.34 9.09
N TRP A 4 -18.86 42.08 9.10
CA TRP A 4 -17.70 41.78 8.25
C TRP A 4 -16.85 40.63 8.77
N ASN A 5 -16.60 40.57 10.09
CA ASN A 5 -15.81 39.50 10.70
C ASN A 5 -16.49 38.14 10.59
N THR A 6 -17.81 38.06 10.79
CA THR A 6 -18.56 36.80 10.66
C THR A 6 -18.48 36.24 9.24
N SER A 7 -18.51 37.10 8.20
CA SER A 7 -18.47 36.66 6.80
C SER A 7 -17.11 36.08 6.39
N ILE A 8 -16.00 36.63 6.90
CA ILE A 8 -14.64 36.18 6.57
C ILE A 8 -14.38 34.81 7.20
N PHE A 9 -14.67 34.64 8.49
CA PHE A 9 -14.53 33.35 9.17
C PHE A 9 -15.46 32.29 8.58
N GLU A 10 -16.67 32.65 8.14
CA GLU A 10 -17.56 31.72 7.43
C GLU A 10 -17.03 31.31 6.05
N MET A 11 -16.40 32.22 5.29
CA MET A 11 -15.78 31.89 4.01
C MET A 11 -14.55 31.00 4.18
N GLU A 12 -13.71 31.28 5.17
CA GLU A 12 -12.54 30.45 5.51
C GLU A 12 -12.96 29.06 5.98
N ALA A 13 -13.99 28.97 6.84
CA ALA A 13 -14.54 27.70 7.29
C ALA A 13 -15.17 26.89 6.14
N LYS A 14 -15.91 27.52 5.22
CA LYS A 14 -16.45 26.87 4.01
C LYS A 14 -15.33 26.39 3.09
N GLY A 15 -14.30 27.21 2.89
CA GLY A 15 -13.13 26.86 2.07
C GLY A 15 -12.32 25.69 2.64
N LEU A 16 -12.10 25.69 3.96
CA LEU A 16 -11.49 24.55 4.66
C LEU A 16 -12.36 23.29 4.59
N SER A 17 -13.68 23.44 4.73
CA SER A 17 -14.62 22.33 4.66
C SER A 17 -14.60 21.65 3.29
N LEU A 18 -14.68 22.44 2.21
CA LEU A 18 -14.54 21.93 0.85
C LEU A 18 -13.19 21.22 0.63
N HIS A 19 -12.11 21.79 1.16
CA HIS A 19 -10.78 21.21 1.07
C HIS A 19 -10.70 19.84 1.75
N LEU A 20 -11.20 19.71 2.98
CA LEU A 20 -11.22 18.44 3.72
C LEU A 20 -12.09 17.37 3.02
N CYS A 21 -13.23 17.75 2.42
CA CYS A 21 -14.03 16.84 1.58
C CYS A 21 -13.25 16.35 0.35
N MET A 22 -12.50 17.24 -0.32
CA MET A 22 -11.62 16.86 -1.43
C MET A 22 -10.53 15.88 -0.97
N LEU A 23 -9.97 16.06 0.24
CA LEU A 23 -8.99 15.14 0.80
C LEU A 23 -9.59 13.76 1.07
N GLY A 24 -10.78 13.70 1.67
CA GLY A 24 -11.50 12.44 1.87
C GLY A 24 -11.73 11.71 0.54
N THR A 25 -12.16 12.44 -0.50
CA THR A 25 -12.33 11.88 -1.85
C THR A 25 -11.03 11.31 -2.43
N LYS A 26 -9.89 12.01 -2.24
CA LYS A 26 -8.57 11.52 -2.66
C LYS A 26 -8.17 10.26 -1.89
N GLY A 27 -8.44 10.20 -0.58
CA GLY A 27 -8.22 9.00 0.24
C GLY A 27 -9.01 7.78 -0.26
N VAL A 28 -10.29 7.96 -0.59
CA VAL A 28 -11.13 6.90 -1.18
C VAL A 28 -10.58 6.42 -2.52
N LYS A 29 -10.14 7.35 -3.39
CA LYS A 29 -9.52 7.00 -4.68
C LYS A 29 -8.22 6.20 -4.50
N LEU A 30 -7.41 6.52 -3.50
CA LEU A 30 -6.21 5.74 -3.19
C LEU A 30 -6.56 4.33 -2.74
N ALA A 31 -7.54 4.19 -1.83
CA ALA A 31 -8.01 2.87 -1.41
C ALA A 31 -8.53 2.04 -2.60
N SER A 32 -9.29 2.65 -3.52
CA SER A 32 -9.74 1.99 -4.76
C SER A 32 -8.56 1.48 -5.59
N ARG A 33 -7.54 2.31 -5.84
CA ARG A 33 -6.36 1.91 -6.62
C ARG A 33 -5.61 0.74 -6.00
N ILE A 34 -5.53 0.69 -4.67
CA ILE A 34 -4.92 -0.43 -3.95
C ILE A 34 -5.77 -1.69 -4.11
N MET A 35 -7.10 -1.56 -4.06
CA MET A 35 -8.00 -2.69 -4.29
C MET A 35 -7.90 -3.23 -5.72
N ASP A 36 -7.84 -2.35 -6.72
CA ASP A 36 -7.63 -2.73 -8.12
C ASP A 36 -6.30 -3.47 -8.28
N SER A 37 -5.24 -2.94 -7.68
CA SER A 37 -3.91 -3.57 -7.62
C SER A 37 -3.96 -4.94 -6.95
N ALA A 38 -4.64 -5.08 -5.81
CA ALA A 38 -4.79 -6.34 -5.09
C ALA A 38 -5.62 -7.38 -5.86
N ALA A 39 -6.51 -6.95 -6.76
CA ALA A 39 -7.30 -7.86 -7.59
C ALA A 39 -6.49 -8.49 -8.74
N LEU A 40 -5.28 -7.98 -9.04
CA LEU A 40 -4.40 -8.52 -10.08
C LEU A 40 -3.69 -9.83 -9.69
N ARG A 41 -3.94 -10.33 -8.49
CA ARG A 41 -3.32 -11.54 -7.95
C ARG A 41 -3.71 -12.78 -8.75
N VAL A 42 -2.76 -13.69 -8.91
CA VAL A 42 -2.97 -15.01 -9.51
C VAL A 42 -3.23 -16.01 -8.38
N ASP A 43 -4.20 -16.93 -8.54
CA ASP A 43 -4.80 -17.84 -7.53
C ASP A 43 -3.86 -18.74 -6.69
N LYS A 44 -2.55 -18.55 -6.74
CA LYS A 44 -1.57 -19.20 -5.89
C LYS A 44 -0.74 -18.13 -5.25
N LEU A 45 -0.78 -18.01 -3.93
CA LEU A 45 0.32 -17.70 -3.01
C LEU A 45 -0.28 -17.38 -1.62
N ASP A 46 0.51 -17.57 -0.56
CA ASP A 46 0.18 -17.32 0.86
C ASP A 46 0.03 -15.81 1.17
N GLU A 47 -0.58 -15.08 0.25
CA GLU A 47 -0.73 -13.64 0.27
C GLU A 47 -1.79 -13.17 1.26
N ILE A 48 -1.69 -11.91 1.71
CA ILE A 48 -2.76 -11.30 2.53
C ILE A 48 -4.06 -11.43 1.75
N SER A 49 -5.10 -12.06 2.28
CA SER A 49 -6.26 -12.38 1.45
C SER A 49 -6.91 -11.11 0.87
N LEU A 50 -7.45 -11.18 -0.36
CA LEU A 50 -8.21 -10.08 -0.96
C LEU A 50 -9.36 -9.62 -0.06
N HIS A 51 -9.96 -10.56 0.68
CA HIS A 51 -10.98 -10.28 1.69
C HIS A 51 -10.42 -9.40 2.82
N THR A 52 -9.27 -9.75 3.39
CA THR A 52 -8.59 -8.95 4.43
C THR A 52 -8.27 -7.56 3.90
N THR A 53 -7.67 -7.45 2.71
CA THR A 53 -7.36 -6.16 2.07
C THR A 53 -8.62 -5.29 1.94
N LYS A 54 -9.72 -5.86 1.42
CA LYS A 54 -11.00 -5.17 1.27
C LYS A 54 -11.54 -4.70 2.63
N GLN A 55 -11.51 -5.56 3.64
CA GLN A 55 -12.06 -5.27 4.96
C GLN A 55 -11.27 -4.15 5.65
N THR A 56 -9.94 -4.20 5.58
CA THR A 56 -9.07 -3.16 6.15
C THR A 56 -9.19 -1.83 5.39
N LEU A 57 -9.21 -1.85 4.06
CA LEU A 57 -9.43 -0.62 3.28
C LEU A 57 -10.81 -0.01 3.54
N THR A 58 -11.84 -0.83 3.76
CA THR A 58 -13.19 -0.36 4.12
C THR A 58 -13.18 0.40 5.44
N MET A 59 -12.38 -0.04 6.42
CA MET A 59 -12.21 0.69 7.69
C MET A 59 -11.62 2.09 7.46
N TYR A 60 -10.59 2.23 6.64
CA TYR A 60 -9.98 3.54 6.34
C TYR A 60 -10.88 4.42 5.45
N VAL A 61 -11.58 3.83 4.48
CA VAL A 61 -12.62 4.53 3.69
C VAL A 61 -13.70 5.11 4.59
N SER A 62 -14.12 4.36 5.61
CA SER A 62 -15.12 4.85 6.58
C SER A 62 -14.63 6.09 7.32
N VAL A 63 -13.33 6.19 7.63
CA VAL A 63 -12.74 7.40 8.21
C VAL A 63 -12.79 8.57 7.24
N PHE A 64 -12.46 8.37 5.95
CA PHE A 64 -12.54 9.43 4.94
C PHE A 64 -13.97 9.92 4.68
N VAL A 65 -14.96 9.01 4.72
CA VAL A 65 -16.38 9.37 4.58
C VAL A 65 -16.86 10.13 5.80
N LYS A 66 -16.53 9.63 7.01
CA LYS A 66 -16.86 10.33 8.26
C LYS A 66 -16.22 11.70 8.34
N LEU A 67 -15.01 11.88 7.80
CA LEU A 67 -14.37 13.18 7.67
C LEU A 67 -15.24 14.16 6.89
N ALA A 68 -15.79 13.75 5.74
CA ALA A 68 -16.66 14.62 4.94
C ALA A 68 -17.93 15.01 5.70
N GLU A 69 -18.51 14.08 6.45
CA GLU A 69 -19.69 14.31 7.29
C GLU A 69 -19.42 15.31 8.43
N VAL A 70 -18.39 15.07 9.26
CA VAL A 70 -18.06 15.98 10.39
C VAL A 70 -17.66 17.37 9.90
N THR A 71 -17.06 17.43 8.71
CA THR A 71 -16.67 18.67 8.03
C THR A 71 -17.88 19.46 7.53
N TYR A 72 -18.90 18.78 6.99
CA TYR A 72 -20.16 19.39 6.57
C TYR A 72 -20.92 19.98 7.77
N HIS A 73 -20.94 19.25 8.89
CA HIS A 73 -21.58 19.69 10.13
C HIS A 73 -20.75 20.68 10.96
N LYS A 74 -19.58 21.14 10.46
CA LYS A 74 -18.65 22.04 11.17
C LYS A 74 -18.16 21.50 12.53
N ASN A 75 -18.15 20.19 12.70
CA ASN A 75 -17.71 19.47 13.91
C ASN A 75 -16.27 18.93 13.79
N PHE A 76 -15.51 19.45 12.83
CA PHE A 76 -14.13 19.04 12.62
C PHE A 76 -13.23 19.52 13.76
N ASN A 77 -12.44 18.61 14.35
CA ASN A 77 -11.57 18.89 15.49
C ASN A 77 -10.17 18.24 15.31
N HIS A 78 -9.29 18.40 16.29
CA HIS A 78 -7.94 17.81 16.25
C HIS A 78 -7.96 16.27 16.23
N GLU A 79 -8.96 15.62 16.84
CA GLU A 79 -9.11 14.16 16.75
C GLU A 79 -9.43 13.70 15.31
N SER A 80 -10.18 14.52 14.58
CA SER A 80 -10.47 14.30 13.15
C SER A 80 -9.19 14.37 12.32
N VAL A 81 -8.24 15.24 12.69
CA VAL A 81 -6.90 15.33 12.08
C VAL A 81 -6.12 14.04 12.29
N PHE A 82 -6.00 13.59 13.55
CA PHE A 82 -5.26 12.37 13.87
C PHE A 82 -5.90 11.13 13.24
N SER A 83 -7.24 11.08 13.20
CA SER A 83 -7.97 10.02 12.50
C SER A 83 -7.64 10.01 11.01
N LEU A 84 -7.60 11.18 10.37
CA LEU A 84 -7.25 11.29 8.95
C LEU A 84 -5.80 10.87 8.67
N LEU A 85 -4.85 11.32 9.49
CA LEU A 85 -3.44 10.89 9.40
C LEU A 85 -3.31 9.37 9.59
N GLY A 86 -4.03 8.82 10.56
CA GLY A 86 -4.09 7.38 10.80
C GLY A 86 -4.62 6.61 9.59
N ALA A 87 -5.68 7.12 8.94
CA ALA A 87 -6.22 6.52 7.73
C ALA A 87 -5.23 6.56 6.56
N PHE A 88 -4.50 7.67 6.37
CA PHE A 88 -3.44 7.75 5.37
C PHE A 88 -2.29 6.77 5.62
N LYS A 89 -1.82 6.66 6.87
CA LYS A 89 -0.83 5.66 7.29
C LYS A 89 -1.31 4.24 6.98
N GLY A 90 -2.56 3.95 7.32
CA GLY A 90 -3.19 2.65 7.08
C GLY A 90 -3.27 2.26 5.61
N VAL A 91 -3.76 3.17 4.76
CA VAL A 91 -3.83 2.98 3.31
C VAL A 91 -2.45 2.74 2.72
N ALA A 92 -1.44 3.53 3.13
CA ALA A 92 -0.06 3.33 2.70
C ALA A 92 0.49 1.97 3.16
N ALA A 93 0.27 1.58 4.42
CA ALA A 93 0.73 0.31 4.96
C ALA A 93 0.17 -0.88 4.16
N ILE A 94 -1.11 -0.86 3.82
CA ILE A 94 -1.70 -1.93 2.99
C ILE A 94 -1.03 -1.97 1.61
N SER A 95 -0.83 -0.83 0.95
CA SER A 95 -0.14 -0.82 -0.36
C SER A 95 1.28 -1.39 -0.28
N HIS A 96 2.00 -1.12 0.81
CA HIS A 96 3.35 -1.66 1.04
C HIS A 96 3.33 -3.16 1.30
N ILE A 97 2.37 -3.64 2.12
CA ILE A 97 2.19 -5.06 2.40
C ILE A 97 1.95 -5.83 1.10
N LEU A 98 1.06 -5.34 0.22
CA LEU A 98 0.81 -6.00 -1.07
C LEU A 98 2.10 -6.19 -1.89
N VAL A 99 2.93 -5.15 -1.98
CA VAL A 99 4.21 -5.24 -2.72
C VAL A 99 5.16 -6.23 -2.06
N LYS A 100 5.30 -6.16 -0.73
CA LYS A 100 6.21 -7.02 0.02
C LYS A 100 5.81 -8.50 -0.09
N ASP A 101 4.53 -8.76 0.06
CA ASP A 101 3.90 -10.07 -0.09
C ASP A 101 4.13 -10.64 -1.50
N ALA A 102 3.89 -9.83 -2.53
CA ALA A 102 4.19 -10.21 -3.91
C ALA A 102 5.69 -10.45 -4.15
N LEU A 103 6.59 -9.68 -3.51
CA LEU A 103 8.04 -9.90 -3.61
C LEU A 103 8.45 -11.22 -2.95
N GLU A 104 7.97 -11.50 -1.74
CA GLU A 104 8.25 -12.76 -1.01
C GLU A 104 7.75 -14.00 -1.77
N SER A 105 6.75 -13.81 -2.63
CA SER A 105 6.16 -14.84 -3.47
C SER A 105 7.02 -15.27 -4.68
N VAL A 106 8.01 -14.46 -5.07
CA VAL A 106 8.87 -14.72 -6.25
C VAL A 106 9.84 -15.87 -5.94
N ASN A 107 9.81 -16.91 -6.77
CA ASN A 107 10.58 -18.14 -6.52
C ASN A 107 12.10 -17.92 -6.71
N TYR A 108 12.90 -18.51 -5.80
CA TYR A 108 14.32 -18.22 -5.51
C TYR A 108 15.33 -18.38 -6.68
N VAL A 109 14.91 -18.89 -7.85
CA VAL A 109 15.80 -19.10 -9.01
C VAL A 109 16.09 -17.79 -9.76
N GLU A 110 15.27 -16.74 -9.53
CA GLU A 110 15.43 -15.39 -10.11
C GLU A 110 16.22 -14.42 -9.19
N TYR A 111 16.68 -14.90 -8.03
CA TYR A 111 17.28 -14.14 -6.93
C TYR A 111 18.65 -13.51 -7.25
N GLY A 112 19.22 -13.81 -8.43
CA GLY A 112 20.50 -13.27 -8.91
C GLY A 112 20.40 -11.98 -9.74
N SER A 113 19.20 -11.48 -10.05
CA SER A 113 19.04 -10.26 -10.84
C SER A 113 19.20 -9.02 -9.97
N SER A 114 20.19 -8.18 -10.29
CA SER A 114 20.42 -6.88 -9.62
C SER A 114 19.16 -6.00 -9.56
N ASN A 115 18.27 -6.14 -10.54
CA ASN A 115 17.01 -5.40 -10.62
C ASN A 115 16.01 -5.81 -9.50
N TYR A 116 16.02 -7.07 -9.08
CA TYR A 116 15.12 -7.55 -8.01
C TYR A 116 15.60 -7.07 -6.63
N SER A 117 16.90 -7.22 -6.35
CA SER A 117 17.50 -6.73 -5.09
C SER A 117 17.30 -5.22 -4.92
N LEU A 118 17.49 -4.44 -5.99
CA LEU A 118 17.21 -3.01 -5.98
C LEU A 118 15.74 -2.70 -5.70
N LEU A 119 14.81 -3.46 -6.29
CA LEU A 119 13.37 -3.27 -6.06
C LEU A 119 12.95 -3.54 -4.61
N VAL A 120 13.52 -4.58 -3.99
CA VAL A 120 13.30 -4.88 -2.56
C VAL A 120 13.83 -3.75 -1.69
N GLN A 121 15.07 -3.31 -1.96
CA GLN A 121 15.71 -2.22 -1.21
C GLN A 121 14.93 -0.91 -1.35
N ASP A 122 14.55 -0.53 -2.58
CA ASP A 122 13.77 0.67 -2.87
C ASP A 122 12.39 0.62 -2.20
N THR A 123 11.77 -0.56 -2.12
CA THR A 123 10.50 -0.75 -1.40
C THR A 123 10.63 -0.45 0.09
N GLY A 124 11.65 -1.02 0.75
CA GLY A 124 11.92 -0.73 2.15
C GLY A 124 12.33 0.72 2.41
N ASN A 125 13.18 1.29 1.56
CA ASN A 125 13.64 2.68 1.69
C ASN A 125 12.47 3.66 1.54
N SER A 126 11.62 3.49 0.53
CA SER A 126 10.43 4.33 0.34
C SER A 126 9.46 4.24 1.52
N TRP A 127 9.30 3.05 2.13
CA TRP A 127 8.46 2.89 3.32
C TRP A 127 9.02 3.67 4.50
N ASN A 128 10.31 3.51 4.79
CA ASN A 128 10.97 4.20 5.90
C ASN A 128 10.90 5.72 5.74
N GLU A 129 11.13 6.23 4.52
CA GLU A 129 11.01 7.65 4.21
C GLU A 129 9.57 8.16 4.42
N TYR A 130 8.58 7.42 3.94
CA TYR A 130 7.17 7.77 4.12
C TYR A 130 6.80 7.82 5.61
N GLU A 131 7.14 6.78 6.37
CA GLU A 131 6.83 6.66 7.79
C GLU A 131 7.47 7.79 8.60
N GLN A 132 8.74 8.09 8.37
CA GLN A 132 9.43 9.22 9.00
C GLN A 132 8.73 10.55 8.66
N ASN A 133 8.42 10.79 7.40
CA ASN A 133 7.82 12.05 6.97
C ASN A 133 6.43 12.28 7.54
N ILE A 134 5.59 11.24 7.57
CA ILE A 134 4.22 11.36 8.10
C ILE A 134 4.20 11.40 9.63
N ASN A 135 5.12 10.72 10.32
CA ASN A 135 5.27 10.81 11.77
C ASN A 135 5.78 12.19 12.21
N ASN A 136 6.78 12.73 11.51
CA ASN A 136 7.27 14.09 11.75
C ASN A 136 6.16 15.13 11.55
N LEU A 137 5.28 14.90 10.58
CA LEU A 137 4.13 15.78 10.32
C LEU A 137 3.11 15.73 11.46
N GLU A 138 2.79 14.53 11.94
CA GLU A 138 1.89 14.33 13.08
C GLU A 138 2.46 14.96 14.37
N GLU A 139 3.76 14.76 14.64
CA GLU A 139 4.43 15.31 15.82
C GLU A 139 4.46 16.83 15.79
N LYS A 140 4.75 17.45 14.64
CA LYS A 140 4.67 18.90 14.46
C LYS A 140 3.27 19.43 14.76
N PHE A 141 2.24 18.77 14.23
CA PHE A 141 0.86 19.15 14.50
C PHE A 141 0.52 19.04 16.00
N ARG A 142 0.92 17.93 16.64
CA ARG A 142 0.74 17.70 18.09
C ARG A 142 1.45 18.75 18.95
N THR A 143 2.68 19.12 18.58
CA THR A 143 3.48 20.11 19.30
C THR A 143 2.82 21.49 19.26
N VAL A 144 2.31 21.90 18.10
CA VAL A 144 1.57 23.16 17.97
C VAL A 144 0.30 23.12 18.81
N LEU A 145 -0.46 22.01 18.74
CA LEU A 145 -1.69 21.85 19.52
C LEU A 145 -1.46 22.06 21.03
N ILE A 146 -0.31 21.61 21.56
CA ILE A 146 0.07 21.77 22.97
C ILE A 146 0.51 23.21 23.28
N ASN A 147 1.26 23.84 22.36
CA ASN A 147 1.96 25.09 22.64
C ASN A 147 1.20 26.36 22.23
N ASN A 148 0.22 26.28 21.33
CA ASN A 148 -0.49 27.44 20.77
C ASN A 148 -1.99 27.16 20.65
N ASN A 149 -2.81 27.78 21.52
CA ASN A 149 -4.26 27.59 21.53
C ASN A 149 -5.02 28.37 20.43
N SER A 150 -4.39 29.32 19.73
CA SER A 150 -5.12 30.31 18.92
C SER A 150 -5.00 30.20 17.41
N ASN A 151 -4.28 29.21 16.84
CA ASN A 151 -4.15 29.14 15.37
C ASN A 151 -4.05 27.74 14.74
N ILE A 152 -4.78 26.77 15.29
CA ILE A 152 -4.88 25.40 14.74
C ILE A 152 -5.33 25.40 13.26
N TYR A 153 -6.21 26.33 12.87
CA TYR A 153 -6.77 26.39 11.52
C TYR A 153 -5.72 26.77 10.45
N GLU A 154 -4.76 27.63 10.77
CA GLU A 154 -3.67 27.98 9.85
C GLU A 154 -2.74 26.81 9.55
N LEU A 155 -2.52 25.93 10.54
CA LEU A 155 -1.65 24.76 10.40
C LEU A 155 -2.37 23.53 9.87
N LEU A 156 -3.69 23.50 10.00
CA LEU A 156 -4.51 22.38 9.58
C LEU A 156 -4.39 22.12 8.08
N ARG A 157 -4.69 23.12 7.24
CA ARG A 157 -4.64 22.97 5.79
C ARG A 157 -3.26 22.50 5.30
N PRO A 158 -2.13 23.18 5.61
CA PRO A 158 -0.82 22.76 5.11
C PRO A 158 -0.41 21.38 5.65
N THR A 159 -0.80 21.02 6.88
CA THR A 159 -0.56 19.67 7.40
C THR A 159 -1.31 18.63 6.56
N MET A 160 -2.60 18.85 6.28
CA MET A 160 -3.40 17.88 5.54
C MET A 160 -2.99 17.76 4.07
N GLU A 161 -2.62 18.88 3.42
CA GLU A 161 -2.08 18.89 2.06
C GLU A 161 -0.76 18.10 1.96
N LYS A 162 0.13 18.28 2.94
CA LYS A 162 1.41 17.57 2.97
C LYS A 162 1.20 16.08 3.20
N ALA A 163 0.29 15.71 4.12
CA ALA A 163 -0.05 14.32 4.41
C ALA A 163 -0.56 13.60 3.16
N ILE A 164 -1.60 14.14 2.49
CA ILE A 164 -2.15 13.49 1.29
C ILE A 164 -1.10 13.40 0.17
N THR A 165 -0.24 14.41 0.02
CA THR A 165 0.79 14.42 -1.04
C THR A 165 1.80 13.31 -0.83
N LEU A 166 2.28 13.15 0.42
CA LEU A 166 3.16 12.05 0.80
C LEU A 166 2.50 10.70 0.50
N THR A 167 1.25 10.52 0.91
CA THR A 167 0.51 9.25 0.73
C THR A 167 0.23 8.97 -0.75
N ILE A 168 -0.16 9.96 -1.56
CA ILE A 168 -0.37 9.79 -3.00
C ILE A 168 0.92 9.35 -3.69
N SER A 169 2.03 10.03 -3.40
CA SER A 169 3.34 9.70 -3.99
C SER A 169 3.75 8.28 -3.62
N PHE A 170 3.68 7.94 -2.34
CA PHE A 170 4.05 6.63 -1.83
C PHE A 170 3.18 5.51 -2.39
N VAL A 171 1.86 5.62 -2.29
CA VAL A 171 0.91 4.60 -2.80
C VAL A 171 1.08 4.40 -4.31
N SER A 172 1.33 5.48 -5.07
CA SER A 172 1.55 5.35 -6.51
C SER A 172 2.81 4.54 -6.85
N GLN A 173 3.88 4.74 -6.08
CA GLN A 173 5.09 3.92 -6.20
C GLN A 173 4.80 2.45 -5.84
N MET A 174 4.08 2.20 -4.74
CA MET A 174 3.75 0.84 -4.31
C MET A 174 2.91 0.09 -5.35
N VAL A 175 1.83 0.71 -5.86
CA VAL A 175 0.98 0.09 -6.89
C VAL A 175 1.80 -0.23 -8.15
N THR A 176 2.65 0.70 -8.61
CA THR A 176 3.51 0.47 -9.78
C THR A 176 4.48 -0.70 -9.55
N ARG A 177 5.05 -0.81 -8.34
CA ARG A 177 5.96 -1.90 -7.99
C ARG A 177 5.22 -3.23 -7.91
N HIS A 178 4.03 -3.26 -7.31
CA HIS A 178 3.18 -4.45 -7.23
C HIS A 178 2.86 -5.00 -8.63
N GLU A 179 2.36 -4.15 -9.53
CA GLU A 179 2.09 -4.49 -10.93
C GLU A 179 3.33 -5.04 -11.65
N ARG A 180 4.49 -4.42 -11.41
CA ARG A 180 5.76 -4.88 -11.98
C ARG A 180 6.13 -6.26 -11.49
N VAL A 181 6.02 -6.55 -10.19
CA VAL A 181 6.33 -7.87 -9.61
C VAL A 181 5.40 -8.94 -10.18
N LEU A 182 4.09 -8.69 -10.20
CA LEU A 182 3.11 -9.62 -10.76
C LEU A 182 3.34 -9.90 -12.25
N SER A 183 3.75 -8.90 -13.03
CA SER A 183 4.08 -9.07 -14.45
C SER A 183 5.29 -9.97 -14.70
N HIS A 184 6.24 -10.04 -13.76
CA HIS A 184 7.36 -10.98 -13.85
C HIS A 184 6.88 -12.41 -13.57
N ASN A 185 6.06 -12.61 -12.54
CA ASN A 185 5.47 -13.90 -12.20
C ASN A 185 4.59 -14.48 -13.34
N MET A 186 3.83 -13.64 -14.05
CA MET A 186 3.01 -14.07 -15.19
C MET A 186 3.81 -14.49 -16.45
N ARG A 187 5.07 -14.06 -16.58
CA ARG A 187 5.92 -14.40 -17.73
C ARG A 187 6.65 -15.73 -17.60
N VAL A 188 6.61 -16.39 -16.44
CA VAL A 188 7.19 -17.71 -16.23
C VAL A 188 6.15 -18.77 -16.60
N PRO A 189 6.29 -19.50 -17.74
CA PRO A 189 5.31 -20.52 -18.10
C PRO A 189 5.37 -21.67 -17.10
N ALA A 190 4.21 -22.18 -16.69
CA ALA A 190 4.02 -23.39 -15.90
C ALA A 190 4.56 -24.69 -16.57
N SER A 191 5.27 -24.58 -17.70
CA SER A 191 5.77 -25.70 -18.51
C SER A 191 7.09 -26.31 -18.03
N ARG A 192 7.61 -25.95 -16.85
CA ARG A 192 8.85 -26.53 -16.28
C ARG A 192 8.64 -27.29 -14.97
N VAL A 193 7.43 -27.78 -14.71
CA VAL A 193 7.19 -28.71 -13.60
C VAL A 193 6.51 -29.95 -14.17
N GLY A 194 7.33 -30.95 -14.55
CA GLY A 194 6.81 -32.26 -14.95
C GLY A 194 7.61 -32.95 -16.04
N MET A 195 8.83 -33.40 -15.73
CA MET A 195 9.39 -34.61 -16.33
C MET A 195 10.20 -35.35 -15.26
N PRO A 196 9.76 -36.52 -14.78
CA PRO A 196 10.62 -37.37 -13.97
C PRO A 196 11.79 -37.83 -14.86
N GLN A 197 13.02 -37.59 -14.41
CA GLN A 197 14.20 -38.11 -15.07
C GLN A 197 14.09 -39.64 -15.11
N GLY A 198 14.03 -40.18 -16.33
CA GLY A 198 13.96 -41.60 -16.59
C GLY A 198 15.08 -42.36 -15.89
N VAL A 199 14.67 -43.36 -15.13
CA VAL A 199 15.49 -44.44 -14.60
C VAL A 199 16.29 -45.06 -15.75
N LYS A 200 17.62 -44.97 -15.71
CA LYS A 200 18.47 -45.85 -16.51
C LYS A 200 18.42 -47.24 -15.89
N GLN A 201 17.49 -48.06 -16.37
CA GLN A 201 17.61 -49.53 -16.30
C GLN A 201 18.68 -49.94 -17.32
N HIS A 202 19.80 -50.46 -16.83
CA HIS A 202 20.70 -51.28 -17.62
C HIS A 202 20.63 -52.67 -17.01
N ASP A 203 19.73 -53.48 -17.54
CA ASP A 203 19.68 -54.91 -17.28
C ASP A 203 19.31 -55.57 -18.61
N SER A 204 20.30 -56.14 -19.28
CA SER A 204 20.12 -56.98 -20.45
C SER A 204 20.82 -58.29 -20.14
N GLY A 205 19.99 -59.26 -19.76
CA GLY A 205 20.38 -60.58 -19.31
C GLY A 205 21.07 -61.43 -20.38
N SER A 206 21.84 -62.38 -19.87
CA SER A 206 22.48 -63.50 -20.54
C SER A 206 21.51 -64.38 -21.34
N PRO A 207 22.06 -65.27 -22.16
CA PRO A 207 21.75 -66.68 -21.94
C PRO A 207 22.98 -67.58 -21.84
N VAL A 208 22.81 -68.60 -21.00
CA VAL A 208 23.68 -69.76 -20.76
C VAL A 208 23.64 -70.70 -21.97
N HIS A 209 24.78 -71.29 -22.35
CA HIS A 209 24.82 -72.69 -22.73
C HIS A 209 26.23 -73.30 -22.51
N GLU A 210 26.26 -74.37 -21.73
CA GLU A 210 27.40 -75.24 -21.46
C GLU A 210 27.74 -76.18 -22.64
N SER A 211 29.00 -76.65 -22.59
CA SER A 211 29.47 -78.03 -22.83
C SER A 211 30.11 -78.36 -24.17
N SER A 212 31.42 -78.66 -24.15
CA SER A 212 31.98 -80.01 -24.36
C SER A 212 33.51 -79.95 -24.53
N GLY A 213 34.22 -80.92 -23.95
CA GLY A 213 35.67 -80.91 -23.80
C GLY A 213 36.51 -81.34 -25.01
N ASN A 214 37.82 -81.15 -24.86
CA ASN A 214 38.88 -82.15 -24.94
C ASN A 214 40.17 -81.56 -24.35
#